data_AF-A0A376L916-F1
#
_entry.id   AF-A0A376L916-F1
#
_cell.length_a   1.000
_cell.length_b   1.000
_cell.length_c   1.000
_cell.angle_alpha   90.00
_cell.angle_beta   90.00
_cell.angle_gamma   90.00
#
_symmetry.space_group_name_H-M   'P 1'
#
loop_
_entity.id
_entity.type
_entity.pdbx_description
1 polymer ?
#
loop_
_entity_poly.entity_id
_entity_poly.type
_entity_poly.pdbx_seq_one_letter_code
_entity_poly.pdbx_strand_id
1 'polypeptide(L)'
;MLRASRGLETGLQGSLHTEAAELLGLHNVAQIADRHGLTQVSMENLLRWQPDIILVQEAVTADFIRRDPLWQGVKAVAEQRILFLSGLPFGWLDAPPGINRLLGLRRLHAWLDPAINRQFKSDMQHYAQLFWHCSLSDADYQKLVAS
;
A
#
# COMPACT_ATOMS: atom_id res chain seq x y z
N MET A 1 4.44 -3.38 -4.37
CA MET A 1 3.54 -3.62 -3.21
C MET A 1 3.70 -5.07 -2.83
N LEU A 2 4.12 -5.36 -1.60
CA LEU A 2 4.51 -6.70 -1.19
C LEU A 2 3.35 -7.45 -0.52
N ARG A 3 3.32 -8.76 -0.75
CA ARG A 3 2.27 -9.69 -0.31
C ARG A 3 2.89 -10.97 0.25
N ALA A 4 2.03 -11.83 0.78
CA ALA A 4 2.35 -13.09 1.45
C ALA A 4 3.14 -12.88 2.75
N SER A 5 3.14 -13.90 3.60
CA SER A 5 3.74 -13.84 4.95
C SER A 5 5.22 -13.46 4.97
N ARG A 6 5.95 -13.71 3.88
CA ARG A 6 7.36 -13.36 3.73
C ARG A 6 7.63 -12.10 2.91
N GLY A 7 6.62 -11.44 2.36
CA GLY A 7 6.81 -10.25 1.52
C GLY A 7 7.46 -10.51 0.15
N LEU A 8 7.54 -11.77 -0.29
CA LEU A 8 8.24 -12.18 -1.51
C LEU A 8 7.30 -12.41 -2.70
N GLU A 9 6.12 -11.79 -2.67
CA GLU A 9 5.19 -11.72 -3.78
C GLU A 9 4.84 -10.27 -4.07
N THR A 10 4.81 -9.86 -5.36
CA THR A 10 4.44 -8.50 -5.76
C THR A 10 3.82 -8.48 -7.16
N GLY A 11 3.01 -7.46 -7.43
CA GLY A 11 2.64 -7.09 -8.79
C GLY A 11 3.83 -6.45 -9.50
N LEU A 12 4.13 -6.90 -10.72
CA LEU A 12 5.07 -6.24 -11.62
C LEU A 12 4.48 -4.96 -12.19
N GLN A 13 5.31 -4.09 -12.74
CA GLN A 13 4.86 -2.85 -13.39
C GLN A 13 3.73 -3.10 -14.39
N GLY A 14 2.68 -2.27 -14.36
CA GLY A 14 1.49 -2.42 -15.19
C GLY A 14 0.53 -3.52 -14.73
N SER A 15 0.77 -4.15 -13.57
CA SER A 15 -0.16 -5.12 -12.99
C SER A 15 -1.39 -4.43 -12.41
N LEU A 16 -2.55 -5.08 -12.53
CA LEU A 16 -3.78 -4.65 -11.85
C LEU A 16 -3.60 -4.48 -10.34
N HIS A 17 -2.68 -5.24 -9.74
CA HIS A 17 -2.37 -5.19 -8.31
C HIS A 17 -1.63 -3.90 -7.90
N THR A 18 -0.93 -3.24 -8.83
CA THR A 18 -0.14 -2.03 -8.55
C THR A 18 -0.67 -0.78 -9.25
N GLU A 19 -1.67 -0.95 -10.13
CA GLU A 19 -2.32 0.10 -10.91
C GLU A 19 -2.66 1.34 -10.10
N ALA A 20 -3.28 1.21 -8.92
CA ALA A 20 -3.65 2.35 -8.09
C ALA A 20 -2.42 3.20 -7.71
N ALA A 21 -1.33 2.58 -7.25
CA ALA A 21 -0.12 3.33 -6.94
C ALA A 21 0.49 3.98 -8.19
N GLU A 22 0.50 3.26 -9.31
CA GLU A 22 1.05 3.76 -10.58
C GLU A 22 0.23 4.95 -11.15
N LEU A 23 -1.10 4.93 -11.00
CA LEU A 23 -2.00 6.04 -11.38
C LEU A 23 -1.75 7.32 -10.57
N LEU A 24 -1.28 7.18 -9.33
CA LEU A 24 -0.89 8.32 -8.50
C LEU A 24 0.51 8.86 -8.87
N GLY A 25 1.17 8.26 -9.86
CA GLY A 25 2.49 8.67 -10.35
C GLY A 25 3.66 7.98 -9.66
N LEU A 26 3.42 6.94 -8.85
CA LEU A 26 4.51 6.17 -8.26
C LEU A 26 5.15 5.26 -9.31
N HIS A 27 6.48 5.18 -9.32
CA HIS A 27 7.21 4.28 -10.19
C HIS A 27 7.33 2.89 -9.55
N ASN A 28 6.79 1.86 -10.22
CA ASN A 28 6.95 0.48 -9.79
C ASN A 28 8.30 -0.09 -10.28
N VAL A 29 9.22 -0.26 -9.33
CA VAL A 29 10.57 -0.83 -9.58
C VAL A 29 10.54 -2.34 -9.87
N ALA A 30 9.44 -3.03 -9.57
CA ALA A 30 9.33 -4.47 -9.78
C ALA A 30 9.10 -4.78 -11.27
N GLN A 31 10.19 -5.08 -11.97
CA GLN A 31 10.19 -5.45 -13.38
C GLN A 31 11.03 -6.70 -13.58
N ILE A 32 10.48 -7.68 -14.30
CA ILE A 32 11.16 -8.90 -14.72
C ILE A 32 10.85 -9.07 -16.19
N ALA A 33 11.89 -9.26 -17.01
CA ALA A 33 11.74 -9.45 -18.45
C ALA A 33 10.74 -10.57 -18.76
N ASP A 34 9.87 -10.31 -19.73
CA ASP A 34 8.87 -11.25 -20.24
C ASP A 34 7.86 -11.78 -19.19
N ARG A 35 7.65 -11.03 -18.09
CA ARG A 35 6.66 -11.35 -17.06
C ARG A 35 5.75 -10.17 -16.76
N HIS A 36 4.50 -10.50 -16.42
CA HIS A 36 3.46 -9.53 -16.06
C HIS A 36 2.61 -10.06 -14.91
N GLY A 37 1.81 -9.17 -14.30
CA GLY A 37 0.87 -9.55 -13.25
C GLY A 37 1.55 -9.81 -11.90
N LEU A 38 0.97 -10.73 -11.12
CA LEU A 38 1.47 -11.11 -9.80
C LEU A 38 2.55 -12.19 -9.93
N THR A 39 3.68 -12.03 -9.25
CA THR A 39 4.74 -13.03 -9.25
C THR A 39 5.43 -13.12 -7.90
N GLN A 40 5.99 -14.30 -7.64
CA GLN A 40 7.03 -14.48 -6.62
C GLN A 40 8.31 -13.78 -7.08
N VAL A 41 9.00 -13.15 -6.13
CA VAL A 41 10.28 -12.46 -6.30
C VAL A 41 11.27 -12.97 -5.25
N SER A 42 12.56 -12.72 -5.45
CA SER A 42 13.59 -13.08 -4.49
C SER A 42 14.09 -11.85 -3.71
N MET A 43 14.84 -12.09 -2.63
CA MET A 43 15.49 -11.02 -1.88
C MET A 43 16.52 -10.27 -2.75
N GLU A 44 17.22 -10.98 -3.63
CA GLU A 44 18.19 -10.38 -4.55
C GLU A 44 17.54 -9.37 -5.51
N ASN A 45 16.30 -9.63 -5.96
CA ASN A 45 15.55 -8.66 -6.75
C ASN A 45 15.32 -7.38 -5.94
N LEU A 46 14.88 -7.50 -4.68
CA LEU A 46 14.58 -6.35 -3.82
C LEU A 46 15.84 -5.52 -3.50
N LEU A 47 16.97 -6.19 -3.23
CA LEU A 47 18.27 -5.56 -3.00
C LEU A 47 18.83 -4.87 -4.25
N ARG A 48 18.45 -5.33 -5.45
CA ARG A 48 18.79 -4.66 -6.71
C ARG A 48 17.88 -3.46 -6.99
N TRP A 49 16.58 -3.62 -6.74
CA TRP A 49 15.58 -2.59 -7.03
C TRP A 49 15.61 -1.42 -6.06
N GLN A 50 16.04 -1.63 -4.80
CA GLN A 50 16.16 -0.61 -3.76
C GLN A 50 14.96 0.38 -3.72
N PRO A 51 13.73 -0.10 -3.51
CA PRO A 51 12.56 0.77 -3.48
C PRO A 51 12.68 1.84 -2.39
N ASP A 52 12.21 3.06 -2.69
CA ASP A 52 12.12 4.16 -1.73
C ASP A 52 10.97 3.98 -0.73
N ILE A 53 9.92 3.26 -1.13
CA ILE A 53 8.78 2.93 -0.28
C ILE A 53 8.32 1.49 -0.54
N ILE A 54 7.82 0.84 0.50
CA ILE A 54 7.14 -0.45 0.39
C ILE A 54 5.69 -0.27 0.81
N LEU A 55 4.76 -0.64 -0.09
CA LEU A 55 3.33 -0.73 0.23
C LEU A 55 2.99 -2.15 0.65
N VAL A 56 2.26 -2.30 1.77
CA VAL A 56 1.76 -3.58 2.29
C VAL A 56 0.33 -3.41 2.80
N GLN A 57 -0.50 -4.45 2.68
CA GLN A 57 -1.89 -4.44 3.18
C GLN A 57 -2.15 -5.49 4.25
N GLU A 58 -1.21 -6.40 4.49
CA GLU A 58 -1.30 -7.44 5.52
C GLU A 58 -0.35 -7.11 6.68
N ALA A 59 -0.89 -7.07 7.90
CA ALA A 59 -0.09 -6.78 9.09
C ALA A 59 1.04 -7.81 9.28
N VAL A 60 0.76 -9.08 9.01
CA VAL A 60 1.76 -10.16 9.08
C VAL A 60 2.97 -9.90 8.16
N THR A 61 2.72 -9.42 6.94
CA THR A 61 3.79 -9.06 6.00
C THR A 61 4.56 -7.85 6.52
N ALA A 62 3.87 -6.79 6.95
CA ALA A 62 4.49 -5.57 7.47
C ALA A 62 5.39 -5.86 8.69
N ASP A 63 4.92 -6.69 9.62
CA ASP A 63 5.66 -7.05 10.82
C ASP A 63 6.86 -7.95 10.51
N PHE A 64 6.71 -8.90 9.59
CA PHE A 64 7.80 -9.76 9.16
C PHE A 64 8.94 -8.95 8.55
N ILE A 65 8.66 -8.12 7.53
CA ILE A 65 9.69 -7.35 6.82
C ILE A 65 10.37 -6.31 7.71
N ARG A 66 9.69 -5.79 8.75
CA ARG A 66 10.29 -4.86 9.72
C ARG A 66 11.30 -5.53 10.64
N ARG A 67 11.06 -6.80 11.00
CA ARG A 67 11.81 -7.51 12.04
C ARG A 67 12.93 -8.38 11.50
N ASP A 68 12.78 -8.90 10.29
CA ASP A 68 13.75 -9.81 9.70
C ASP A 68 15.04 -9.05 9.29
N PRO A 69 16.22 -9.42 9.83
CA PRO A 69 17.49 -8.76 9.51
C PRO A 69 17.85 -8.78 8.01
N LEU A 70 17.41 -9.79 7.26
CA LEU A 70 17.68 -9.89 5.82
C LEU A 70 17.07 -8.72 5.04
N TRP A 71 15.99 -8.13 5.55
CA TRP A 71 15.30 -7.01 4.92
C TRP A 71 15.99 -5.66 5.16
N GLN A 72 16.91 -5.57 6.12
CA GLN A 72 17.59 -4.30 6.46
C GLN A 72 18.52 -3.78 5.35
N GLY A 73 18.89 -4.62 4.37
CA GLY A 73 19.59 -4.16 3.17
C GLY A 73 18.70 -3.39 2.20
N VAL A 74 17.38 -3.52 2.32
CA VAL A 74 16.42 -2.83 1.45
C VAL A 74 16.18 -1.41 1.96
N LYS A 75 16.42 -0.41 1.11
CA LYS A 75 16.34 1.02 1.46
C LYS A 75 15.07 1.40 2.23
N ALA A 76 13.89 1.08 1.68
CA ALA A 76 12.62 1.38 2.34
C ALA A 76 12.47 0.77 3.74
N VAL A 77 13.09 -0.38 4.02
CA VAL A 77 13.03 -1.01 5.34
C VAL A 77 13.97 -0.30 6.31
N ALA A 78 15.21 -0.07 5.89
CA ALA A 78 16.21 0.66 6.68
C ALA A 78 15.75 2.08 7.06
N GLU A 79 15.05 2.75 6.14
CA GLU A 79 14.49 4.09 6.34
C GLU A 79 13.10 4.08 7.00
N GLN A 80 12.58 2.90 7.40
CA GLN A 80 11.26 2.74 8.00
C GLN A 80 10.09 3.26 7.12
N ARG A 81 10.26 3.23 5.80
CA ARG A 81 9.29 3.66 4.78
C ARG A 81 8.41 2.51 4.29
N ILE A 82 7.87 1.76 5.24
CA ILE A 82 6.88 0.70 5.00
C ILE A 82 5.50 1.26 5.32
N LEU A 83 4.69 1.45 4.27
CA LEU A 83 3.33 1.98 4.37
C LEU A 83 2.36 0.82 4.46
N PHE A 84 1.82 0.64 5.67
CA PHE A 84 0.74 -0.30 5.93
C PHE A 84 -0.61 0.35 5.65
N LEU A 85 -1.32 -0.20 4.68
CA LEU A 85 -2.65 0.22 4.27
C LEU A 85 -3.59 -0.97 4.54
N SER A 86 -4.02 -1.09 5.79
CA SER A 86 -4.77 -2.25 6.32
C SER A 86 -5.94 -2.69 5.45
N GLY A 87 -6.57 -1.75 4.76
CA GLY A 87 -7.62 -2.02 3.80
C GLY A 87 -8.95 -2.39 4.46
N LEU A 88 -9.24 -1.82 5.63
CA LEU A 88 -10.55 -1.97 6.25
C LEU A 88 -11.53 -0.89 5.76
N PRO A 89 -12.81 -1.26 5.52
CA PRO A 89 -13.38 -2.60 5.58
C PRO A 89 -13.10 -3.49 4.34
N PHE A 90 -12.60 -2.95 3.22
CA PHE A 90 -12.35 -3.72 1.99
C PHE A 90 -11.09 -3.29 1.25
N GLY A 91 -9.99 -4.06 1.22
CA GLY A 91 -8.73 -3.73 0.50
C GLY A 91 -8.35 -2.24 0.59
N TRP A 92 -7.39 -1.67 -0.11
CA TRP A 92 -7.46 -0.22 -0.38
C TRP A 92 -6.78 0.06 -1.71
N LEU A 93 -5.76 -0.72 -2.06
CA LEU A 93 -5.06 -0.55 -3.34
C LEU A 93 -5.19 -1.78 -4.24
N ASP A 94 -5.20 -2.97 -3.67
CA ASP A 94 -5.07 -4.21 -4.44
C ASP A 94 -6.40 -4.97 -4.62
N ALA A 95 -6.86 -5.59 -3.53
CA ALA A 95 -7.72 -6.75 -3.58
C ALA A 95 -8.88 -6.63 -2.57
N PRO A 96 -10.14 -6.73 -3.00
CA PRO A 96 -10.57 -6.78 -4.40
C PRO A 96 -10.35 -5.43 -5.12
N PRO A 97 -10.17 -5.43 -6.45
CA PRO A 97 -10.31 -4.21 -7.25
C PRO A 97 -11.74 -3.69 -7.13
N GLY A 98 -11.89 -2.38 -6.91
CA GLY A 98 -13.20 -1.76 -6.75
C GLY A 98 -13.13 -0.32 -6.31
N ILE A 99 -14.27 0.24 -5.89
CA ILE A 99 -14.40 1.65 -5.48
C ILE A 99 -13.55 2.01 -4.26
N ASN A 100 -13.20 1.02 -3.43
CA ASN A 100 -12.25 1.14 -2.33
C ASN A 100 -10.87 1.68 -2.77
N ARG A 101 -10.49 1.47 -4.04
CA ARG A 101 -9.27 2.05 -4.64
C ARG A 101 -9.25 3.57 -4.63
N LEU A 102 -10.41 4.21 -4.76
CA LEU A 102 -10.51 5.66 -4.71
C LEU A 102 -10.08 6.20 -3.32
N LEU A 103 -10.57 5.58 -2.25
CA LEU A 103 -10.16 5.96 -0.89
C LEU A 103 -8.71 5.60 -0.62
N GLY A 104 -8.24 4.43 -1.06
CA GLY A 104 -6.85 4.01 -0.91
C GLY A 104 -5.87 4.93 -1.63
N LEU A 105 -6.18 5.34 -2.86
CA LEU A 105 -5.46 6.37 -3.60
C LEU A 105 -5.37 7.67 -2.81
N ARG A 106 -6.51 8.13 -2.28
CA ARG A 106 -6.56 9.37 -1.49
C ARG A 106 -5.72 9.27 -0.21
N ARG A 107 -5.69 8.10 0.43
CA ARG A 107 -4.81 7.84 1.59
C ARG A 107 -3.34 7.87 1.20
N LEU A 108 -2.97 7.20 0.11
CA LEU A 108 -1.58 7.19 -0.37
C LEU A 108 -1.15 8.61 -0.75
N HIS A 109 -2.02 9.39 -1.38
CA HIS A 109 -1.77 10.80 -1.69
C HIS A 109 -1.61 11.65 -0.41
N ALA A 110 -2.45 11.44 0.61
CA ALA A 110 -2.30 12.08 1.91
C ALA A 110 -0.95 11.78 2.58
N TRP A 111 -0.38 10.60 2.35
CA TRP A 111 0.97 10.30 2.84
C TRP A 111 2.05 11.10 2.11
N LEU A 112 1.86 11.38 0.82
CA LEU A 112 2.81 12.13 -0.02
C LEU A 112 2.69 13.65 0.12
N ASP A 113 1.49 14.18 0.42
CA ASP A 113 1.21 15.61 0.45
C ASP A 113 0.52 16.03 1.78
N PRO A 114 1.18 16.84 2.62
CA PRO A 114 0.61 17.35 3.87
C PRO A 114 -0.69 18.16 3.71
N ALA A 115 -0.87 18.86 2.60
CA ALA A 115 -2.11 19.60 2.31
C ALA A 115 -3.28 18.65 2.10
N ILE A 116 -3.04 17.55 1.40
CA ILE A 116 -4.02 16.47 1.22
C ILE A 116 -4.27 15.76 2.55
N ASN A 117 -3.23 15.51 3.35
CA ASN A 117 -3.38 14.86 4.66
C ASN A 117 -4.31 15.63 5.60
N ARG A 118 -4.24 16.97 5.60
CA ARG A 118 -5.13 17.82 6.41
C ARG A 118 -6.61 17.64 6.05
N GLN A 119 -6.92 17.25 4.81
CA GLN A 119 -8.29 17.06 4.32
C GLN A 119 -8.76 15.60 4.41
N PHE A 120 -7.84 14.64 4.55
CA PHE A 120 -8.12 13.21 4.41
C PHE A 120 -9.27 12.72 5.29
N LYS A 121 -9.40 13.21 6.53
CA LYS A 121 -10.50 12.85 7.42
C LYS A 121 -11.86 13.23 6.82
N SER A 122 -11.98 14.46 6.31
CA SER A 122 -13.21 14.94 5.66
C SER A 122 -13.51 14.13 4.41
N ASP A 123 -12.49 13.81 3.62
CA ASP A 123 -12.66 12.99 2.41
C ASP A 123 -13.16 11.58 2.75
N MET A 124 -12.61 10.96 3.80
CA MET A 124 -13.02 9.64 4.25
C MET A 124 -14.44 9.63 4.81
N GLN A 125 -14.84 10.68 5.54
CA GLN A 125 -16.22 10.84 6.02
C GLN A 125 -17.20 11.01 4.85
N HIS A 126 -16.85 11.82 3.86
CA HIS A 126 -17.66 11.98 2.64
C HIS A 126 -17.76 10.67 1.84
N TYR A 127 -16.64 9.95 1.70
CA TYR A 127 -16.60 8.63 1.07
C TYR A 127 -17.52 7.63 1.78
N ALA A 128 -17.47 7.59 3.12
CA ALA A 128 -18.33 6.70 3.92
C ALA A 128 -19.82 7.00 3.71
N GLN A 129 -20.20 8.28 3.60
CA GLN A 129 -21.59 8.66 3.31
C GLN A 129 -22.04 8.22 1.92
N LEU A 130 -21.21 8.43 0.89
CA LEU A 130 -21.56 8.11 -0.49
C LEU A 130 -21.58 6.60 -0.78
N PHE A 131 -20.59 5.86 -0.27
CA PHE A 131 -20.34 4.48 -0.70
C PHE A 131 -20.65 3.43 0.37
N TRP A 132 -20.60 3.78 1.66
CA TRP A 132 -20.97 2.87 2.76
C TRP A 132 -22.32 3.23 3.38
N HIS A 133 -22.92 4.33 2.95
CA HIS A 133 -24.19 4.85 3.46
C HIS A 133 -24.23 4.98 4.98
N CYS A 134 -23.10 5.38 5.57
CA CYS A 134 -22.96 5.54 7.01
C CYS A 134 -22.23 6.83 7.38
N SER A 135 -22.48 7.31 8.60
CA SER A 135 -21.71 8.39 9.21
C SER A 135 -20.49 7.80 9.90
N LEU A 136 -19.30 8.26 9.53
CA LEU A 136 -18.06 7.83 10.15
C LEU A 136 -17.72 8.74 11.35
N SER A 137 -17.81 8.17 12.55
CA SER A 137 -17.44 8.86 13.78
C SER A 137 -15.93 9.12 13.86
N ASP A 138 -15.52 10.07 14.67
CA ASP A 138 -14.10 10.34 14.91
C ASP A 138 -13.37 9.14 15.49
N ALA A 139 -14.02 8.41 16.40
CA ALA A 139 -13.46 7.20 16.99
C ALA A 139 -13.26 6.09 15.94
N ASP A 140 -14.21 5.90 15.02
CA ASP A 140 -14.08 4.88 13.97
C ASP A 140 -13.09 5.28 12.89
N TYR A 141 -13.03 6.57 12.54
CA TYR A 141 -11.96 7.10 11.69
C TYR A 141 -10.58 6.76 12.26
N GLN A 142 -10.35 7.03 13.55
CA GLN A 142 -9.06 6.72 14.19
C GLN A 142 -8.73 5.23 14.14
N LYS A 143 -9.71 4.34 14.36
CA LYS A 143 -9.49 2.89 14.24
C LYS A 143 -9.08 2.48 12.82
N LEU A 144 -9.66 3.10 11.79
CA LEU A 144 -9.41 2.74 10.40
C LEU A 144 -8.07 3.29 9.88
N VAL A 145 -7.60 4.43 10.42
CA VAL A 145 -6.32 5.04 10.00
C VAL A 145 -5.15 4.75 10.93
N ALA A 146 -5.39 4.12 12.09
CA ALA A 146 -4.34 3.59 12.94
C ALA A 146 -3.61 2.48 12.18
N SER A 147 -2.36 2.75 11.79
CA SER A 147 -1.49 1.88 11.01
C SER A 147 -0.07 1.96 11.54
#